data_AF-A0A6N6T9L9-F1
#
_entry.id   AF-A0A6N6T9L9-F1
#
_cell.length_a   1.000
_cell.length_b   1.000
_cell.length_c   1.000
_cell.angle_alpha   90.00
_cell.angle_beta   90.00
_cell.angle_gamma   90.00
#
_symmetry.space_group_name_H-M   'P 1'
#
loop_
_entity.id
_entity.type
_entity.pdbx_description
1 polymer ?
#
loop_
_entity_poly.entity_id
_entity_poly.type
_entity_poly.pdbx_seq_one_letter_code
_entity_poly.pdbx_strand_id
1 'polypeptide(L)' 'MRGEYPTKRQPTLYLVYATPLASGPTVADTVAASDENEAYQKARELYPRDLYDVTVYLQSADDD' A
#
# COMPACT_ATOMS: atom_id res chain seq x y z
N MET A 1 -26.27 10.44 24.80
CA MET A 1 -25.35 11.11 23.86
C MET A 1 -23.97 10.50 24.07
N ARG A 2 -23.60 9.49 23.26
CA ARG A 2 -22.27 8.87 23.32
C ARG A 2 -21.38 9.70 22.40
N GLY A 3 -20.39 10.37 22.98
CA GLY A 3 -19.48 11.25 22.28
C GLY A 3 -18.85 10.53 21.10
N GLU A 4 -19.02 11.13 19.93
CA GLU A 4 -18.28 10.83 18.72
C GLU A 4 -16.80 11.06 19.03
N TYR A 5 -16.07 9.97 19.28
CA TYR A 5 -14.61 10.02 19.23
C TYR A 5 -14.26 10.54 17.83
N PRO A 6 -13.41 11.56 17.68
CA PRO A 6 -12.85 11.84 16.38
C PRO A 6 -12.08 10.59 16.00
N THR A 7 -12.59 9.83 15.04
CA THR A 7 -11.89 8.72 14.42
C THR A 7 -10.60 9.31 13.89
N LYS A 8 -9.53 9.26 14.69
CA LYS A 8 -8.18 9.46 14.19
C LYS A 8 -8.10 8.43 13.08
N ARG A 9 -8.20 8.89 11.82
CA ARG A 9 -8.04 8.05 10.63
C ARG A 9 -6.70 7.37 10.83
N GLN A 10 -6.73 6.14 11.35
CA GLN A 10 -5.52 5.35 11.46
C GLN A 10 -5.10 5.17 10.01
N PRO A 11 -3.84 5.48 9.67
CA PRO A 11 -3.39 5.28 8.32
C PRO A 11 -3.60 3.81 7.97
N THR A 12 -4.31 3.59 6.88
CA THR A 12 -4.57 2.26 6.37
C THR A 12 -3.26 1.71 5.81
N LEU A 13 -2.93 0.47 6.18
CA LEU A 13 -1.74 -0.18 5.66
C LEU A 13 -2.07 -0.83 4.32
N TYR A 14 -1.22 -0.60 3.34
CA TYR A 14 -1.30 -1.22 2.03
C TYR A 14 -0.04 -2.02 1.78
N LEU A 15 -0.21 -3.27 1.40
CA LEU A 15 0.87 -4.16 1.02
C LEU A 15 1.21 -3.91 -0.45
N VAL A 16 2.48 -3.66 -0.72
CA VAL A 16 3.01 -3.36 -2.05
C VAL A 16 3.92 -4.49 -2.48
N TYR A 17 3.61 -5.12 -3.61
CA TYR A 17 4.51 -6.07 -4.26
C TYR A 17 5.13 -5.40 -5.48
N ALA A 18 6.45 -5.23 -5.44
CA ALA A 18 7.24 -4.72 -6.55
C ALA A 18 8.04 -5.86 -7.17
N THR A 19 7.66 -6.25 -8.39
CA THR A 19 8.33 -7.30 -9.15
C THR A 19 9.26 -6.67 -10.17
N PRO A 20 10.60 -6.83 -10.06
CA PRO A 20 11.53 -6.24 -11.02
C PRO A 20 11.34 -6.83 -12.41
N LEU A 21 11.23 -5.97 -13.43
CA LEU A 21 11.08 -6.38 -14.82
C LEU A 21 12.35 -7.06 -15.37
N ALA A 22 13.52 -6.72 -14.83
CA ALA A 22 14.81 -7.26 -15.24
C ALA A 22 15.06 -8.71 -14.76
N SER A 23 14.03 -9.42 -14.28
CA SER A 23 14.10 -10.67 -13.51
C SER A 23 14.84 -10.51 -12.17
N GLY A 24 14.14 -10.82 -11.09
CA GLY A 24 14.67 -10.72 -9.73
C GLY A 24 13.62 -11.09 -8.69
N PRO A 25 14.00 -11.14 -7.41
CA PRO A 25 13.04 -11.43 -6.34
C PRO A 25 12.02 -10.30 -6.23
N THR A 26 10.75 -10.67 -6.11
CA THR A 26 9.67 -9.72 -5.78
C THR A 26 9.94 -9.14 -4.39
N VAL A 27 9.89 -7.82 -4.30
CA VAL A 27 9.99 -7.08 -3.04
C VAL A 27 8.58 -6.89 -2.51
N ALA A 28 8.34 -7.35 -1.28
CA ALA A 28 7.10 -7.07 -0.55
C ALA A 28 7.39 -5.97 0.47
N ASP A 29 6.64 -4.88 0.40
CA ASP A 29 6.77 -3.72 1.26
C ASP A 29 5.39 -3.27 1.79
N THR A 30 5.34 -2.38 2.77
CA THR A 30 4.08 -1.93 3.36
C THR A 30 4.08 -0.41 3.50
N VAL A 31 3.11 0.25 2.87
CA VAL A 31 2.97 1.69 2.91
C VAL A 31 1.74 2.11 3.71
N ALA A 32 1.94 3.06 4.61
CA ALA A 32 0.86 3.73 5.33
C ALA A 32 0.27 4.83 4.45
N ALA A 33 -1.01 4.72 4.12
CA ALA A 33 -1.72 5.68 3.29
C ALA A 33 -3.16 5.87 3.75
N SER A 34 -3.75 7.02 3.43
CA SER A 34 -5.16 7.29 3.74
C SER A 34 -6.08 6.43 2.85
N ASP A 35 -5.70 6.27 1.58
CA ASP A 35 -6.52 5.66 0.52
C ASP A 35 -5.62 4.91 -0.48
N GLU A 36 -6.21 4.01 -1.28
CA GLU A 36 -5.49 3.20 -2.28
C GLU A 36 -4.71 4.06 -3.28
N ASN A 37 -5.27 5.19 -3.70
CA ASN A 37 -4.60 6.09 -4.63
C ASN A 37 -3.33 6.71 -4.02
N GLU A 38 -3.38 7.10 -2.74
CA GLU A 38 -2.21 7.62 -2.03
C GLU A 38 -1.15 6.51 -1.85
N ALA A 39 -1.58 5.28 -1.54
CA ALA A 39 -0.69 4.13 -1.47
C ALA A 39 -0.01 3.86 -2.82
N TYR A 40 -0.77 3.92 -3.91
CA TYR A 40 -0.26 3.71 -5.26
C TYR A 40 0.71 4.80 -5.69
N GLN A 41 0.46 6.07 -5.33
CA GLN A 41 1.40 7.16 -5.58
C GLN A 41 2.72 6.96 -4.84
N LYS A 42 2.67 6.65 -3.54
CA LYS A 42 3.88 6.36 -2.75
C LYS A 42 4.64 5.14 -3.28
N ALA A 43 3.92 4.08 -3.63
CA ALA A 43 4.50 2.88 -4.20
C ALA A 43 5.21 3.17 -5.53
N ARG A 44 4.64 4.04 -6.38
CA ARG A 44 5.28 4.49 -7.63
C ARG A 44 6.52 5.35 -7.43
N GLU A 45 6.58 6.14 -6.36
CA GLU A 45 7.77 6.92 -6.01
C GLU A 45 8.93 6.02 -5.59
N LEU A 46 8.62 4.92 -4.88
CA LEU A 46 9.61 3.93 -4.44
C LEU A 46 10.00 2.94 -5.54
N TYR A 47 9.04 2.53 -6.36
CA TYR A 47 9.18 1.50 -7.38
C TYR A 47 8.66 2.03 -8.73
N PRO A 48 9.53 2.66 -9.53
CA PRO A 48 9.12 3.21 -10.81
C PRO A 48 8.70 2.10 -11.77
N ARG A 49 7.61 2.35 -12.52
CA ARG A 49 6.98 1.38 -13.42
C ARG A 49 7.89 0.92 -14.56
N ASP A 50 8.88 1.73 -14.93
CA ASP A 50 9.91 1.36 -15.93
C ASP A 50 10.83 0.22 -15.47
N LEU A 51 10.95 0.00 -14.15
CA LEU A 51 11.85 -1.00 -13.57
C LEU A 51 11.11 -2.09 -12.81
N TYR A 52 9.93 -1.78 -12.26
CA TYR A 52 9.15 -2.69 -11.42
C TYR A 52 7.69 -2.71 -11.86
N ASP A 53 7.13 -3.92 -11.95
CA ASP A 53 5.69 -4.11 -11.95
C ASP A 53 5.19 -4.06 -10.51
N VAL A 54 4.35 -3.05 -10.20
CA VAL A 54 3.91 -2.76 -8.83
C VAL A 54 2.43 -3.10 -8.69
N THR A 55 2.13 -3.98 -7.73
CA THR A 55 0.77 -4.31 -7.32
C THR A 55 0.54 -3.89 -5.88
N VAL A 56 -0.55 -3.15 -5.62
CA VAL A 56 -0.90 -2.66 -4.29
C VAL A 56 -2.17 -3.39 -3.83
N TYR A 57 -2.12 -3.98 -2.65
CA TYR A 57 -3.26 -4.60 -2.00
C TYR A 57 -3.56 -3.86 -0.69
N LEU A 58 -4.83 -3.62 -0.42
CA LEU A 58 -5.26 -3.19 0.90
C LEU A 58 -4.93 -4.29 1.90
N GLN A 59 -4.11 -3.99 2.91
CA GLN A 59 -3.85 -4.91 4.02
C GLN A 59 -5.04 -4.85 4.99
N SER A 60 -6.22 -5.24 4.50
CA SER A 60 -7.34 -5.56 5.36
C SER A 60 -7.06 -6.93 5.94
N ALA A 61 -7.04 -7.03 7.27
CA ALA A 61 -6.93 -8.27 8.01
C ALA A 61 -8.23 -9.11 7.95
N ASP A 62 -8.89 -9.15 6.79
CA ASP A 62 -10.19 -9.78 6.58
C ASP A 62 -10.08 -10.76 5.40
N ASP A 63 -9.33 -11.83 5.65
CA ASP A 63 -9.50 -13.13 5.01
C ASP A 63 -10.12 -14.01 6.11
N ASP A 64 -11.45 -13.91 6.29
CA ASP A 64 -12.28 -14.80 7.10
C ASP A 64 -12.95 -15.85 6.20
#